data_AF-A0A4Q5SN48-F1
#
_entry.id   AF-A0A4Q5SN48-F1
#
_cell.length_a   1.000
_cell.length_b   1.000
_cell.length_c   1.000
_cell.angle_alpha   90.00
_cell.angle_beta   90.00
_cell.angle_gamma   90.00
#
_symmetry.space_group_name_H-M   'P 1'
#
loop_
_entity.id
_entity.type
_entity.pdbx_description
1 polymer ?
#
loop_
_entity_poly.entity_id
_entity_poly.type
_entity_poly.pdbx_seq_one_letter_code
_entity_poly.pdbx_strand_id
1 'polypeptide(L)'
;MTAPESGAPRLSLITLFLKFLRFGALAFGGPVAQIAMLRQALVEQERWIDSARFNRLLAVLQVLPGPEAHELCVHLGMIARGRIGGLLAGLGFMLPGLVLMLAAGWVYVTWVAGDPGLSAAFLGVQIVV
;
A
#
# COMPACT_ATOMS: atom_id res chain seq x y z
N MET A 1 28.51 13.16 0.29
CA MET A 1 27.89 11.98 -0.34
C MET A 1 26.63 12.46 -1.05
N THR A 2 26.75 12.80 -2.32
CA THR A 2 25.69 13.43 -3.12
C THR A 2 24.67 12.37 -3.55
N ALA A 3 23.43 12.49 -3.07
CA ALA A 3 22.34 11.65 -3.56
C ALA A 3 22.10 11.94 -5.05
N PRO A 4 22.02 10.93 -5.93
CA PRO A 4 21.67 11.17 -7.32
C PRO A 4 20.22 11.65 -7.40
N GLU A 5 20.02 12.68 -8.21
CA GLU A 5 18.77 13.42 -8.40
C GLU A 5 17.61 12.46 -8.66
N SER A 6 16.69 12.35 -7.69
CA SER A 6 15.43 11.66 -7.90
C SER A 6 14.59 12.47 -8.88
N GLY A 7 14.21 11.87 -10.01
CA GLY A 7 13.30 12.46 -10.99
C GLY A 7 11.85 12.58 -10.50
N ALA A 8 11.59 12.26 -9.23
CA ALA A 8 10.27 12.37 -8.63
C ALA A 8 9.79 13.84 -8.69
N PRO A 9 8.68 14.14 -9.40
CA PRO A 9 8.16 15.49 -9.48
C PRO A 9 7.76 15.98 -8.08
N ARG A 10 7.95 17.27 -7.81
CA ARG A 10 7.51 17.91 -6.55
C ARG A 10 5.98 18.04 -6.51
N LEU A 11 5.27 16.92 -6.36
CA LEU A 11 3.80 16.87 -6.27
C LEU A 11 3.29 17.58 -5.03
N SER A 12 2.16 18.28 -5.06
CA SER A 12 1.50 18.77 -3.83
C SER A 12 1.26 17.61 -2.85
N LEU A 13 1.29 17.88 -1.53
CA LEU A 13 1.04 16.87 -0.49
C LEU A 13 -0.31 16.17 -0.69
N ILE A 14 -1.33 16.92 -1.11
CA ILE A 14 -2.66 16.39 -1.40
C ILE A 14 -2.61 15.46 -2.62
N THR A 15 -1.95 15.89 -3.69
CA THR A 15 -1.81 15.07 -4.92
C THR A 15 -1.04 13.78 -4.64
N LEU A 16 0.03 13.85 -3.83
CA LEU A 16 0.78 12.70 -3.38
C LEU A 16 -0.14 11.73 -2.62
N PHE A 17 -0.83 12.23 -1.60
CA PHE A 17 -1.76 11.43 -0.80
C PHE A 17 -2.84 10.76 -1.66
N LEU A 18 -3.53 11.52 -2.52
CA LEU A 18 -4.57 10.99 -3.40
C LEU A 18 -4.04 9.94 -4.40
N LYS A 19 -2.80 10.11 -4.89
CA LYS A 19 -2.16 9.13 -5.76
C LYS A 19 -1.95 7.80 -5.05
N PHE A 20 -1.38 7.82 -3.84
CA PHE A 20 -1.17 6.61 -3.05
C PHE A 20 -2.48 6.04 -2.51
N LEU A 21 -3.49 6.87 -2.22
CA LEU A 21 -4.85 6.44 -1.91
C LEU A 21 -5.47 5.63 -3.05
N ARG A 22 -5.28 6.07 -4.29
CA ARG A 22 -5.70 5.32 -5.47
C ARG A 22 -4.95 4.00 -5.60
N PHE A 23 -3.65 3.97 -5.35
CA PHE A 23 -2.90 2.69 -5.34
C PHE A 23 -3.43 1.74 -4.27
N GLY A 24 -3.67 2.22 -3.04
CA GLY A 24 -4.28 1.43 -1.98
C GLY A 24 -5.67 0.89 -2.34
N ALA A 25 -6.49 1.70 -3.01
CA ALA A 25 -7.83 1.31 -3.44
C ALA A 25 -7.81 0.27 -4.58
N LEU A 26 -6.70 0.18 -5.32
CA LEU A 26 -6.48 -0.78 -6.40
C LEU A 26 -5.58 -1.95 -5.99
N ALA A 27 -5.19 -2.03 -4.71
CA ALA A 27 -4.22 -2.98 -4.18
C ALA A 27 -4.77 -4.41 -4.03
N PHE A 28 -5.43 -4.95 -5.06
CA PHE A 28 -5.93 -6.32 -5.12
C PHE A 28 -4.90 -7.27 -5.75
N GLY A 29 -5.01 -8.57 -5.48
CA GLY A 29 -4.15 -9.60 -6.09
C GLY A 29 -2.87 -9.94 -5.33
N GLY A 30 -2.77 -9.54 -4.06
CA GLY A 30 -1.65 -9.89 -3.17
C GLY A 30 -0.38 -9.04 -3.36
N PRO A 31 0.67 -9.30 -2.56
CA PRO A 31 1.86 -8.44 -2.49
C PRO A 31 2.60 -8.30 -3.83
N VAL A 32 2.73 -9.39 -4.59
CA VAL A 32 3.43 -9.39 -5.88
C VAL A 32 2.73 -8.47 -6.89
N ALA A 33 1.41 -8.52 -6.97
CA ALA A 33 0.62 -7.65 -7.85
C ALA A 33 0.73 -6.18 -7.44
N GLN A 34 0.70 -5.90 -6.13
CA GLN A 34 0.85 -4.54 -5.60
C GLN A 34 2.23 -3.95 -5.93
N ILE A 35 3.31 -4.73 -5.78
CA ILE A 35 4.68 -4.31 -6.15
C ILE A 35 4.80 -4.09 -7.65
N ALA A 36 4.22 -4.98 -8.47
CA ALA A 36 4.21 -4.84 -9.92
C ALA A 36 3.48 -3.56 -10.38
N MET A 37 2.33 -3.25 -9.77
CA MET A 37 1.58 -2.01 -10.01
C MET A 37 2.42 -0.77 -9.68
N LEU A 38 3.10 -0.76 -8.52
CA LEU A 38 3.99 0.33 -8.12
C LEU A 38 5.17 0.50 -9.08
N ARG A 39 5.78 -0.61 -9.50
CA ARG A 39 6.86 -0.60 -10.51
C ARG A 39 6.37 0.00 -11.83
N GLN A 40 5.27 -0.51 -12.37
CA GLN A 40 4.74 -0.05 -13.64
C GLN A 40 4.43 1.45 -13.62
N ALA A 41 3.78 1.94 -12.56
CA ALA A 41 3.44 3.35 -12.47
C ALA A 41 4.67 4.24 -12.21
N LEU A 42 5.49 3.92 -11.20
CA LEU A 42 6.52 4.83 -10.69
C LEU A 42 7.90 4.64 -11.35
N VAL A 43 8.15 3.48 -11.96
CA VAL A 43 9.40 3.21 -12.70
C VAL A 43 9.18 3.40 -14.19
N GLU A 44 8.21 2.70 -14.79
CA GLU A 44 8.07 2.64 -16.25
C GLU A 44 7.36 3.88 -16.81
N GLN A 45 6.20 4.24 -16.23
CA GLN A 45 5.39 5.35 -16.74
C GLN A 45 5.92 6.71 -16.29
N GLU A 46 6.17 6.88 -14.99
CA GLU A 46 6.51 8.19 -14.42
C GLU A 46 8.00 8.40 -14.15
N ARG A 47 8.81 7.34 -14.18
CA ARG A 47 10.27 7.40 -14.04
C ARG A 47 10.76 8.16 -12.79
N TRP A 48 10.07 8.02 -11.67
CA TRP A 48 10.50 8.60 -10.39
C TRP A 48 11.81 7.98 -9.89
N ILE A 49 12.00 6.71 -10.19
CA ILE A 49 13.12 5.89 -9.77
C ILE A 49 13.49 4.93 -10.91
N ASP A 50 14.80 4.75 -11.13
CA ASP A 50 15.30 3.80 -12.12
C ASP A 50 15.03 2.33 -11.71
N SER A 51 14.83 1.46 -12.69
CA SER A 51 14.57 0.03 -12.50
C SER A 51 15.61 -0.66 -11.62
N ALA A 52 16.91 -0.37 -11.79
CA ALA A 52 17.96 -0.98 -11.00
C ALA A 52 17.92 -0.50 -9.55
N ARG A 53 17.59 0.78 -9.32
CA ARG A 53 17.45 1.34 -7.98
C ARG A 53 16.19 0.80 -7.26
N PHE A 54 15.09 0.64 -7.99
CA PHE A 54 13.88 0.00 -7.46
C PHE A 54 14.15 -1.46 -7.04
N ASN A 55 14.86 -2.24 -7.88
CA ASN A 55 15.20 -3.63 -7.54
C ASN A 55 16.07 -3.73 -6.28
N ARG A 56 17.07 -2.85 -6.14
CA ARG A 56 17.90 -2.80 -4.93
C ARG A 56 17.09 -2.42 -3.69
N LEU A 57 16.18 -1.45 -3.81
CA LEU A 57 15.30 -1.06 -2.71
C LEU A 57 14.40 -2.23 -2.31
N LEU A 58 13.74 -2.88 -3.27
CA LEU A 58 12.89 -4.03 -3.00
C LEU A 58 13.68 -5.16 -2.31
N ALA A 59 14.89 -5.47 -2.77
CA ALA A 59 15.73 -6.48 -2.14
C ALA A 59 16.08 -6.15 -0.69
N VAL A 60 16.26 -4.87 -0.35
CA VAL A 60 16.48 -4.43 1.04
C VAL A 60 15.20 -4.58 1.88
N LEU A 61 14.05 -4.19 1.32
CA LEU A 61 12.76 -4.28 2.02
C LEU A 61 12.32 -5.73 2.25
N GLN A 62 12.68 -6.65 1.35
CA GLN A 62 12.44 -8.09 1.51
C GLN A 62 13.18 -8.72 2.70
N VAL A 63 14.25 -8.09 3.17
CA VAL A 63 14.97 -8.52 4.37
C VAL A 63 14.32 -7.97 5.64
N LEU A 64 13.59 -6.85 5.54
CA LEU A 64 12.90 -6.23 6.67
C LEU A 64 11.60 -6.99 6.97
N PRO A 65 11.27 -7.23 8.24
CA PRO A 65 9.99 -7.81 8.60
C PRO A 65 8.88 -6.77 8.37
N GLY A 66 8.08 -6.94 7.31
CA GLY A 66 7.00 -6.01 7.04
C GLY A 66 6.27 -6.22 5.71
N PRO A 67 5.18 -5.47 5.49
CA PRO A 67 4.46 -5.48 4.22
C PRO A 67 5.26 -4.70 3.15
N GLU A 68 6.03 -5.43 2.34
CA GLU A 68 6.97 -4.89 1.32
C GLU A 68 6.37 -3.77 0.45
N ALA A 69 5.13 -3.95 -0.05
CA ALA A 69 4.46 -2.97 -0.91
C ALA A 69 4.19 -1.63 -0.20
N HIS A 70 3.82 -1.68 1.08
CA HIS A 70 3.57 -0.49 1.88
C HIS A 70 4.87 0.23 2.23
N GLU A 71 5.93 -0.52 2.58
CA GLU A 71 7.25 0.08 2.84
C GLU A 71 7.83 0.78 1.61
N LEU A 72 7.63 0.19 0.42
CA LEU A 72 7.95 0.86 -0.86
C LEU A 72 7.20 2.17 -1.01
N CYS A 73 5.88 2.20 -0.72
CA CYS A 73 5.10 3.43 -0.79
C CYS A 73 5.64 4.51 0.16
N VAL A 74 5.95 4.15 1.40
CA VAL A 74 6.55 5.07 2.38
C VAL A 74 7.88 5.61 1.87
N HIS A 75 8.75 4.73 1.35
CA HIS A 75 10.06 5.16 0.84
C HIS A 75 9.94 6.07 -0.39
N LEU A 76 9.06 5.74 -1.33
CA LEU A 76 8.81 6.55 -2.54
C LEU A 76 8.17 7.90 -2.19
N GLY A 77 7.28 7.94 -1.20
CA GLY A 77 6.76 9.18 -0.63
C GLY A 77 7.84 10.02 0.04
N MET A 78 8.79 9.38 0.75
CA MET A 78 9.95 10.06 1.33
C MET A 78 10.84 10.69 0.27
N ILE A 79 11.06 10.02 -0.85
CA ILE A 79 11.83 10.56 -1.97
C ILE A 79 11.11 11.79 -2.56
N ALA A 80 9.78 11.78 -2.67
CA ALA A 80 9.02 12.87 -3.30
C ALA A 80 8.90 14.14 -2.42
N ARG A 81 8.64 13.98 -1.11
CA ARG A 81 8.32 15.11 -0.20
C ARG A 81 8.94 14.99 1.20
N GLY A 82 10.01 14.20 1.35
CA GLY A 82 10.65 13.96 2.64
C GLY A 82 9.76 13.17 3.61
N ARG A 83 10.05 13.24 4.91
CA ARG A 83 9.37 12.44 5.95
C ARG A 83 7.83 12.56 5.92
N ILE A 84 7.31 13.77 5.68
CA ILE A 84 5.86 14.02 5.58
C ILE A 84 5.28 13.31 4.35
N GLY A 85 5.99 13.33 3.22
CA GLY A 85 5.61 12.61 2.03
C GLY A 85 5.52 11.10 2.25
N GLY A 86 6.48 10.54 2.99
CA GLY A 86 6.46 9.12 3.36
C GLY A 86 5.25 8.74 4.21
N LEU A 87 4.95 9.54 5.23
CA LEU A 87 3.77 9.34 6.08
C LEU A 87 2.48 9.38 5.26
N LEU A 88 2.31 10.39 4.41
CA LEU A 88 1.11 10.53 3.57
C LEU A 88 1.00 9.42 2.52
N ALA A 89 2.11 8.99 1.93
CA ALA A 89 2.10 7.89 0.96
C ALA A 89 1.73 6.55 1.62
N GLY A 90 2.31 6.24 2.78
CA GLY A 90 1.96 5.05 3.56
C GLY A 90 0.49 5.06 4.00
N LEU A 91 0.05 6.16 4.63
CA LEU A 91 -1.35 6.32 5.02
C LEU A 91 -2.30 6.22 3.82
N GLY A 92 -1.99 6.89 2.72
CA GLY A 92 -2.79 6.80 1.49
C GLY A 92 -2.92 5.35 1.03
N PHE A 93 -1.82 4.60 0.96
CA PHE A 93 -1.85 3.20 0.53
C PHE A 93 -2.63 2.29 1.51
N MET A 94 -2.49 2.49 2.82
CA MET A 94 -3.10 1.63 3.85
C MET A 94 -4.59 1.94 4.09
N LEU A 95 -5.00 3.20 3.94
CA LEU A 95 -6.31 3.68 4.38
C LEU A 95 -7.52 2.94 3.75
N PRO A 96 -7.54 2.62 2.45
CA PRO A 96 -8.68 1.93 1.84
C PRO A 96 -8.90 0.53 2.44
N GLY A 97 -7.81 -0.22 2.65
CA GLY A 97 -7.86 -1.54 3.29
C GLY A 97 -8.31 -1.45 4.75
N LEU A 98 -7.78 -0.46 5.49
CA LEU A 98 -8.19 -0.21 6.89
C LEU A 98 -9.69 0.10 6.98
N VAL A 99 -10.20 1.01 6.16
CA VAL A 99 -11.62 1.41 6.15
C VAL A 99 -12.49 0.21 5.79
N LEU A 100 -12.11 -0.58 4.78
CA LEU A 100 -12.86 -1.76 4.38
C LEU A 100 -12.91 -2.82 5.50
N MET A 101 -11.78 -3.05 6.17
CA MET A 101 -11.69 -4.00 7.27
C MET A 101 -12.52 -3.55 8.48
N LEU A 102 -12.47 -2.27 8.84
CA LEU A 102 -13.28 -1.71 9.92
C LEU A 102 -14.77 -1.74 9.59
N ALA A 103 -15.15 -1.41 8.35
CA ALA A 103 -16.54 -1.49 7.90
C ALA A 103 -17.06 -2.93 7.94
N ALA A 104 -16.28 -3.90 7.47
CA ALA A 104 -16.63 -5.31 7.54
C ALA A 104 -16.76 -5.80 8.99
N GLY A 105 -15.83 -5.42 9.87
CA GLY A 105 -15.90 -5.73 11.29
C GLY A 105 -17.12 -5.12 11.97
N TRP A 106 -17.47 -3.88 11.64
CA TRP A 106 -18.68 -3.22 12.14
C TRP A 106 -19.94 -3.97 11.71
N VAL A 107 -20.07 -4.30 10.42
CA VAL A 107 -21.21 -5.09 9.88
C VAL A 107 -21.30 -6.45 10.57
N TYR A 108 -20.17 -7.12 10.78
CA TYR A 108 -20.14 -8.41 11.47
C TYR A 108 -20.69 -8.30 12.90
N VAL A 109 -20.23 -7.31 13.68
CA VAL A 109 -20.67 -7.14 15.07
C VAL A 109 -22.15 -6.73 15.15
N THR A 110 -22.62 -5.87 14.24
CA THR A 110 -24.01 -5.37 14.30
C THR A 110 -25.03 -6.37 13.77
N TRP A 111 -24.70 -7.10 12.71
CA TRP A 111 -25.69 -7.89 11.96
C TRP A 111 -25.46 -9.40 12.02
N VAL A 112 -24.23 -9.87 12.25
CA VAL A 112 -23.89 -11.30 12.19
C VAL A 112 -23.74 -11.91 13.58
N ALA A 113 -23.02 -11.24 14.49
CA ALA A 113 -22.67 -11.80 15.80
C ALA A 113 -23.87 -12.12 16.71
N GLY A 114 -25.03 -11.49 16.47
CA GLY A 114 -26.27 -11.74 17.21
C GLY A 114 -27.18 -12.82 16.61
N ASP A 115 -26.88 -13.29 15.40
CA ASP A 115 -27.69 -14.29 14.69
C ASP A 115 -27.00 -15.67 14.71
N PRO A 116 -27.58 -16.68 15.39
CA PRO A 116 -26.99 -18.02 15.51
C PRO A 116 -26.83 -18.75 14.16
N GLY A 117 -27.71 -18.48 13.19
CA GLY A 117 -27.68 -19.13 11.87
C GLY A 117 -26.57 -18.56 10.99
N LEU A 118 -26.43 -17.23 10.96
CA LEU A 118 -25.37 -16.56 10.22
C LEU A 118 -24.00 -16.84 10.84
N SER A 119 -23.89 -16.79 12.18
CA SER A 119 -22.62 -17.09 12.87
C SER A 119 -22.12 -18.51 12.58
N ALA A 120 -23.03 -19.50 12.53
CA ALA A 120 -22.68 -20.87 12.16
C ALA A 120 -22.20 -21.00 10.70
N ALA A 121 -22.81 -20.25 9.78
CA ALA A 121 -22.37 -20.23 8.38
C ALA A 121 -20.94 -19.66 8.22
N PHE A 122 -20.59 -18.61 8.97
CA PHE A 122 -19.24 -18.05 8.95
C PHE A 122 -18.20 -18.96 9.63
N LEU A 123 -18.57 -19.68 10.70
CA LEU A 123 -17.70 -20.68 11.34
C LEU A 123 -17.38 -21.87 10.43
N GLY A 124 -18.31 -22.23 9.53
CA GLY A 124 -18.11 -23.27 8.52
C GLY A 124 -17.17 -22.88 7.37
N VAL A 125 -16.95 -21.58 7.14
CA VAL A 125 -15.98 -21.08 6.17
C VAL A 125 -14.61 -21.07 6.83
N GLN A 126 -13.90 -22.20 6.78
CA GLN A 126 -12.48 -22.19 7.11
C GLN A 126 -11.71 -21.34 6.11
N ILE A 127 -10.85 -20.47 6.63
CA ILE A 127 -9.81 -19.84 5.82
C ILE A 127 -8.80 -20.94 5.48
N VAL A 128 -8.87 -21.47 4.27
CA VAL A 128 -7.77 -22.26 3.70
C VAL A 128 -6.65 -21.26 3.41
N VAL A 129 -5.65 -21.22 4.29
CA VAL A 129 -4.36 -20.55 4.05
C VAL A 129 -3.39 -21.58 3.49
#